data_AF-W0IT40-F1
#
_entry.id   AF-W0IT40-F1
#
_cell.length_a   1.000
_cell.length_b   1.000
_cell.length_c   1.000
_cell.angle_alpha   90.00
_cell.angle_beta   90.00
_cell.angle_gamma   90.00
#
_symmetry.space_group_name_H-M   'P 1'
#
loop_
_entity.id
_entity.type
_entity.pdbx_description
1 polymer ?
#
loop_
_entity_poly.entity_id
_entity_poly.type
_entity_poly.pdbx_seq_one_letter_code
_entity_poly.pdbx_strand_id
1 'polypeptide(L)'
;MNTPTPACAIPPLSARLHDKEAFTLIELLTVIAIIGILAAILIPVTGTVREKAKKAQCVSNLHQIGIGLLAYANDNKAGRLPRGHPTEGRTLWDTYASGDPRGAAGLGALQYDGYLGGIAGIEVRGDKRSRIFDCPSRLSGAWDSDVNWGDYYYNFTFTRYTDAPQGALLHNIDPGQAIAFDFVPAALTPVHDRESSVNVLYIDGSVKALTKDKFKTTNRITAFDK
;
A
#
# COMPACT_ATOMS: atom_id res chain seq x y z
N MET A 1 14.65 -0.64 96.53
CA MET A 1 13.74 0.22 95.73
C MET A 1 13.76 -0.30 94.30
N ASN A 2 12.69 -0.95 93.85
CA ASN A 2 12.43 -1.30 92.45
C ASN A 2 10.90 -1.42 92.33
N THR A 3 10.28 -0.42 91.71
CA THR A 3 8.85 -0.42 91.36
C THR A 3 8.65 -1.11 90.01
N PRO A 4 7.69 -2.04 89.85
CA PRO A 4 7.34 -2.54 88.53
C PRO A 4 6.48 -1.50 87.77
N THR A 5 6.86 -1.29 86.52
CA THR A 5 6.19 -0.44 85.52
C THR A 5 4.80 -0.94 85.13
N PRO A 6 3.86 -0.06 84.75
CA PRO A 6 2.53 -0.47 84.29
C PRO A 6 2.59 -1.04 82.86
N ALA A 7 1.91 -2.16 82.64
CA ALA A 7 1.76 -2.77 81.32
C ALA A 7 0.77 -1.96 80.47
N CYS A 8 1.25 -1.54 79.29
CA CYS A 8 0.49 -0.87 78.25
C CYS A 8 -0.52 -1.84 77.62
N ALA A 9 -1.82 -1.55 77.72
CA ALA A 9 -2.87 -2.30 77.04
C ALA A 9 -2.94 -1.87 75.56
N ILE A 10 -2.77 -2.82 74.64
CA ILE A 10 -2.89 -2.62 73.19
C ILE A 10 -4.37 -2.83 72.80
N PRO A 11 -5.02 -1.91 72.05
CA PRO A 11 -6.36 -2.15 71.54
C PRO A 11 -6.34 -3.20 70.42
N PRO A 12 -7.39 -4.03 70.25
CA PRO A 12 -7.41 -5.02 69.18
C PRO A 12 -7.45 -4.35 67.81
N LEU A 13 -6.58 -4.80 66.89
CA LEU A 13 -6.68 -4.47 65.48
C LEU A 13 -8.04 -4.96 64.95
N SER A 14 -8.90 -4.03 64.57
CA SER A 14 -10.05 -4.32 63.71
C SER A 14 -9.51 -4.76 62.34
N ALA A 15 -9.41 -6.08 62.16
CA ALA A 15 -9.19 -6.66 60.84
C ALA A 15 -10.43 -6.37 59.99
N ARG A 16 -10.30 -5.45 59.03
CA ARG A 16 -11.27 -5.37 57.93
C ARG A 16 -11.20 -6.71 57.20
N LEU A 17 -12.18 -7.56 57.43
CA LEU A 17 -12.43 -8.71 56.57
C LEU A 17 -12.63 -8.13 55.17
N HIS A 18 -11.67 -8.38 54.28
CA HIS A 18 -11.91 -8.26 52.86
C HIS A 18 -13.02 -9.25 52.56
N ASP A 19 -14.24 -8.76 52.36
CA ASP A 19 -15.29 -9.50 51.70
C ASP A 19 -14.73 -9.93 50.35
N LYS A 20 -14.26 -11.17 50.27
CA LYS A 20 -13.96 -11.80 49.00
C LYS A 20 -15.30 -12.08 48.37
N GLU A 21 -15.78 -11.13 47.57
CA GLU A 21 -16.94 -11.31 46.72
C GLU A 21 -16.72 -12.57 45.88
N ALA A 22 -17.47 -13.63 46.19
CA ALA A 22 -17.46 -14.85 45.43
C ALA A 22 -18.28 -14.61 44.15
N PHE A 23 -17.64 -14.72 43.00
CA PHE A 23 -18.29 -14.57 41.70
C PHE A 23 -19.47 -15.54 41.58
N THR A 24 -20.65 -15.02 41.28
CA THR A 24 -21.82 -15.85 41.06
C THR A 24 -21.80 -16.45 39.66
N LEU A 25 -22.40 -17.64 39.50
CA LEU A 25 -22.50 -18.31 38.20
C LEU A 25 -23.25 -17.44 37.17
N ILE A 26 -24.23 -16.65 37.63
CA ILE A 26 -25.01 -15.75 36.78
C ILE A 26 -24.19 -14.56 36.27
N GLU A 27 -23.28 -13.99 37.07
CA GLU A 27 -22.38 -12.92 36.63
C GLU A 27 -21.44 -13.43 35.55
N LEU A 28 -20.88 -14.62 35.71
CA LEU A 28 -20.02 -15.20 34.69
C LEU A 28 -20.80 -15.54 33.40
N LEU A 29 -22.02 -16.09 33.55
CA LEU A 29 -22.86 -16.50 32.43
C LEU A 29 -23.37 -15.31 31.61
N THR A 30 -23.74 -14.21 32.26
CA THR A 30 -24.18 -12.99 31.56
C THR A 30 -23.04 -12.34 30.80
N VAL A 31 -21.81 -12.35 31.34
CA VAL A 31 -20.62 -11.82 30.66
C VAL A 31 -20.31 -12.60 29.38
N ILE A 32 -20.27 -13.93 29.45
CA ILE A 32 -20.02 -14.74 28.24
C ILE A 32 -21.15 -14.60 27.21
N ALA A 33 -22.40 -14.40 27.66
CA ALA A 33 -23.52 -14.14 26.77
C ALA A 33 -23.36 -12.82 26.03
N ILE A 34 -22.97 -11.74 26.72
CA ILE A 34 -22.72 -10.44 26.11
C ILE A 34 -21.53 -10.51 25.15
N ILE A 35 -20.42 -11.14 25.54
CA ILE A 35 -19.24 -11.34 24.67
C ILE A 35 -19.64 -12.14 23.42
N GLY A 36 -20.46 -13.18 23.57
CA GLY A 36 -20.96 -13.99 22.46
C GLY A 36 -21.79 -13.18 21.46
N ILE A 37 -22.70 -12.33 21.96
CA ILE A 37 -23.51 -11.43 21.11
C ILE A 37 -22.62 -10.45 20.35
N LEU A 38 -21.66 -9.81 21.04
CA LEU A 38 -20.73 -8.87 20.42
C LEU A 38 -19.85 -9.55 19.36
N ALA A 39 -19.31 -10.73 19.67
CA ALA A 39 -18.49 -11.49 18.75
C ALA A 39 -19.28 -11.93 17.49
N ALA A 40 -20.53 -12.36 17.66
CA ALA A 40 -21.39 -12.76 16.55
C ALA A 40 -21.63 -11.62 15.54
N ILE A 41 -21.67 -10.36 15.99
CA ILE A 41 -21.80 -9.19 15.13
C ILE A 41 -20.45 -8.78 14.52
N LEU A 42 -19.36 -8.83 15.31
CA LEU A 42 -18.04 -8.36 14.87
C LEU A 42 -17.38 -9.27 13.83
N ILE A 43 -17.44 -10.59 14.01
CA ILE A 43 -16.76 -11.57 13.14
C ILE A 43 -17.11 -11.36 11.65
N PRO A 44 -18.39 -11.34 11.21
CA PRO A 44 -18.71 -11.18 9.79
C PRO A 44 -18.30 -9.81 9.21
N VAL A 45 -18.33 -8.75 10.03
CA VAL A 45 -18.02 -7.39 9.57
C VAL A 45 -16.52 -7.20 9.35
N THR A 46 -15.68 -7.78 10.23
CA THR A 46 -14.22 -7.56 10.22
C THR A 46 -13.54 -7.93 8.90
N GLY A 47 -14.02 -8.96 8.20
CA GLY A 47 -13.49 -9.35 6.88
C GLY A 47 -13.66 -8.25 5.84
N THR A 48 -14.86 -7.68 5.73
CA THR A 48 -15.16 -6.60 4.77
C THR A 48 -14.39 -5.32 5.09
N VAL A 49 -14.22 -5.00 6.38
CA VAL A 49 -13.44 -3.84 6.83
C VAL A 49 -11.98 -4.00 6.47
N ARG A 50 -11.41 -5.20 6.69
CA ARG A 50 -10.01 -5.49 6.32
C ARG A 50 -9.78 -5.35 4.82
N GLU A 51 -10.69 -5.83 3.98
CA GLU A 51 -10.58 -5.67 2.53
C GLU A 51 -10.69 -4.22 2.09
N LYS A 52 -11.60 -3.43 2.68
CA LYS A 52 -11.67 -1.98 2.43
C LYS A 52 -10.40 -1.26 2.86
N ALA A 53 -9.82 -1.62 4.00
CA ALA A 53 -8.57 -1.04 4.49
C ALA A 53 -7.39 -1.32 3.56
N LYS A 54 -7.28 -2.56 3.04
CA LYS A 54 -6.28 -2.92 2.03
C LYS A 54 -6.42 -2.09 0.76
N LYS A 55 -7.66 -1.93 0.25
CA LYS A 55 -7.92 -1.08 -0.94
C LYS A 55 -7.54 0.38 -0.69
N ALA A 56 -7.88 0.91 0.47
CA ALA A 56 -7.50 2.28 0.86
C ALA A 56 -5.97 2.45 0.94
N GLN A 57 -5.25 1.42 1.42
CA GLN A 57 -3.79 1.43 1.39
C GLN A 57 -3.25 1.48 -0.04
N CYS A 58 -3.85 0.74 -0.98
CA CYS A 58 -3.41 0.77 -2.38
C CYS A 58 -3.60 2.15 -3.02
N VAL A 59 -4.70 2.85 -2.71
CA VAL A 59 -4.94 4.24 -3.14
C VAL A 59 -3.89 5.18 -2.54
N SER A 60 -3.60 5.04 -1.24
CA SER A 60 -2.59 5.84 -0.55
C SER A 60 -1.19 5.66 -1.14
N ASN A 61 -0.80 4.42 -1.43
CA ASN A 61 0.45 4.08 -2.10
C ASN A 61 0.55 4.76 -3.47
N LEU A 62 -0.52 4.68 -4.27
CA LEU A 62 -0.57 5.29 -5.60
C LEU A 62 -0.47 6.81 -5.55
N HIS A 63 -1.11 7.45 -4.56
CA HIS A 63 -0.97 8.88 -4.31
C HIS A 63 0.45 9.27 -3.90
N GLN A 64 1.09 8.51 -3.01
CA GLN A 64 2.49 8.74 -2.62
C GLN A 64 3.45 8.58 -3.81
N ILE A 65 3.19 7.62 -4.69
CA ILE A 65 3.91 7.47 -5.95
C ILE A 65 3.77 8.73 -6.81
N GLY A 66 2.56 9.29 -6.93
CA GLY A 66 2.30 10.55 -7.63
C GLY A 66 3.08 11.73 -7.07
N ILE A 67 3.14 11.87 -5.74
CA ILE A 67 3.98 12.88 -5.10
C ILE A 67 5.46 12.68 -5.46
N GLY A 68 5.96 11.44 -5.39
CA GLY A 68 7.34 11.11 -5.75
C GLY A 68 7.66 11.45 -7.21
N LEU A 69 6.73 11.18 -8.13
CA LEU A 69 6.85 11.51 -9.55
C LEU A 69 6.95 13.01 -9.78
N LEU A 70 6.09 13.80 -9.12
CA LEU A 70 6.09 15.26 -9.25
C LEU A 70 7.33 15.87 -8.61
N ALA A 71 7.75 15.38 -7.43
CA ALA A 71 8.98 15.80 -6.79
C ALA A 71 10.19 15.53 -7.70
N TYR A 72 10.28 14.32 -8.26
CA TYR A 72 11.31 13.96 -9.23
C TYR A 72 11.31 14.91 -10.44
N ALA A 73 10.14 15.18 -11.01
CA ALA A 73 10.04 16.08 -12.16
C ALA A 73 10.51 17.50 -11.83
N ASN A 74 10.17 18.02 -10.65
CA ASN A 74 10.57 19.35 -10.20
C ASN A 74 12.08 19.47 -9.96
N ASP A 75 12.70 18.43 -9.38
CA ASP A 75 14.12 18.44 -9.04
C ASP A 75 15.02 18.20 -10.26
N ASN A 76 14.51 17.49 -11.28
CA ASN A 76 15.25 17.21 -12.50
C ASN A 76 15.09 18.33 -13.54
N LYS A 77 16.23 18.85 -14.03
CA LYS A 77 16.44 20.10 -14.82
C LYS A 77 15.50 20.40 -16.01
N ALA A 78 14.64 19.48 -16.42
CA ALA A 78 13.74 19.67 -17.56
C ALA A 78 12.26 19.37 -17.23
N GLY A 79 11.87 19.19 -15.96
CA GLY A 79 10.47 18.89 -15.65
C GLY A 79 10.06 17.49 -16.15
N ARG A 80 10.99 16.55 -16.20
CA ARG A 80 10.81 15.25 -16.86
C ARG A 80 10.36 14.21 -15.85
N LEU A 81 9.32 13.46 -16.20
CA LEU A 81 8.95 12.28 -15.44
C LEU A 81 10.05 11.22 -15.57
N PRO A 82 10.23 10.37 -14.55
CA PRO A 82 11.31 9.39 -14.55
C PRO A 82 11.16 8.45 -15.73
N ARG A 83 12.31 8.22 -16.37
CA ARG A 83 12.47 7.27 -17.44
C ARG A 83 12.86 5.92 -16.84
N GLY A 84 12.33 4.82 -17.38
CA GLY A 84 12.82 3.49 -17.00
C GLY A 84 14.29 3.31 -17.40
N HIS A 85 15.14 2.92 -16.44
CA HIS A 85 16.55 2.68 -16.68
C HIS A 85 16.88 1.17 -16.69
N PRO A 86 17.79 0.71 -17.58
CA PRO A 86 18.48 -0.59 -17.56
C PRO A 86 18.72 -1.25 -16.20
N THR A 87 19.28 -0.50 -15.26
CA THR A 87 19.71 -0.98 -13.94
C THR A 87 18.59 -0.97 -12.91
N GLU A 88 17.38 -0.59 -13.32
CA GLU A 88 16.21 -0.48 -12.47
C GLU A 88 15.17 -1.52 -12.87
N GLY A 89 15.56 -2.79 -13.02
CA GLY A 89 14.69 -3.95 -13.33
C GLY A 89 13.50 -4.07 -12.36
N ARG A 90 12.50 -3.21 -12.55
CA ARG A 90 11.49 -2.86 -11.54
C ARG A 90 10.13 -2.59 -12.17
N THR A 91 9.80 -3.30 -13.25
CA THR A 91 8.50 -3.96 -13.53
C THR A 91 8.27 -4.13 -15.03
N LEU A 92 7.50 -5.19 -15.34
CA LEU A 92 6.82 -5.49 -16.60
C LEU A 92 7.69 -5.38 -17.84
N TRP A 93 8.47 -6.45 -18.03
CA TRP A 93 9.32 -6.75 -19.18
C TRP A 93 10.75 -6.26 -19.02
N ASP A 94 11.60 -7.20 -18.64
CA ASP A 94 13.05 -7.09 -18.79
C ASP A 94 13.35 -7.22 -20.29
N THR A 95 13.28 -6.12 -21.03
CA THR A 95 13.47 -6.15 -22.50
C THR A 95 14.92 -6.43 -22.89
N TYR A 96 15.75 -6.82 -21.94
CA TYR A 96 17.02 -7.48 -22.19
C TYR A 96 16.87 -8.83 -22.89
N ALA A 97 15.75 -9.53 -22.72
CA ALA A 97 15.58 -10.87 -23.29
C ALA A 97 15.20 -10.90 -24.78
N SER A 98 14.72 -9.80 -25.37
CA SER A 98 14.14 -9.81 -26.73
C SER A 98 14.89 -8.99 -27.79
N GLY A 99 16.06 -8.40 -27.47
CA GLY A 99 16.81 -7.56 -28.42
C GLY A 99 16.07 -6.30 -28.88
N ASP A 100 15.00 -5.92 -28.17
CA ASP A 100 14.17 -4.76 -28.44
C ASP A 100 14.47 -3.71 -27.35
N PRO A 101 14.84 -2.46 -27.68
CA PRO A 101 15.16 -1.44 -26.69
C PRO A 101 13.87 -0.87 -26.07
N ARG A 102 12.99 -1.70 -25.50
CA ARG A 102 11.88 -1.21 -24.68
C ARG A 102 12.40 -1.07 -23.25
N GLY A 103 12.39 0.12 -22.67
CA GLY A 103 12.73 0.28 -21.25
C GLY A 103 11.46 0.13 -20.43
N ALA A 104 11.38 -0.85 -19.53
CA ALA A 104 10.33 -0.90 -18.50
C ALA A 104 10.98 -0.63 -17.13
N ALA A 105 10.46 0.13 -16.16
CA ALA A 105 9.35 1.09 -16.06
C ALA A 105 9.77 2.11 -14.98
N GLY A 106 9.56 3.41 -15.20
CA GLY A 106 10.20 4.52 -14.44
C GLY A 106 9.88 4.67 -12.94
N LEU A 107 8.98 3.87 -12.36
CA LEU A 107 8.69 3.94 -10.91
C LEU A 107 9.86 3.45 -10.06
N GLY A 108 10.67 2.53 -10.60
CA GLY A 108 11.91 2.09 -9.98
C GLY A 108 12.88 3.25 -9.75
N ALA A 109 13.02 4.17 -10.70
CA ALA A 109 13.90 5.34 -10.59
C ALA A 109 13.63 6.15 -9.32
N LEU A 110 12.36 6.31 -8.95
CA LEU A 110 12.01 7.05 -7.74
C LEU A 110 12.61 6.44 -6.48
N GLN A 111 12.70 5.11 -6.40
CA GLN A 111 13.37 4.44 -5.30
C GLN A 111 14.90 4.46 -5.47
N TYR A 112 15.40 4.36 -6.72
CA TYR A 112 16.84 4.47 -7.01
C TYR A 112 17.42 5.82 -6.58
N ASP A 113 16.70 6.88 -6.91
CA ASP A 113 17.12 8.26 -6.71
C ASP A 113 16.73 8.79 -5.32
N GLY A 114 16.11 7.94 -4.48
CA GLY A 114 15.83 8.24 -3.07
C GLY A 114 14.52 9.00 -2.80
N TYR A 115 13.63 9.15 -3.79
CA TYR A 115 12.31 9.78 -3.64
C TYR A 115 11.30 8.88 -2.92
N LEU A 116 11.39 7.55 -3.07
CA LEU A 116 10.41 6.59 -2.52
C LEU A 116 11.07 5.52 -1.63
N GLY A 117 11.69 5.95 -0.54
CA GLY A 117 12.35 5.08 0.43
C GLY A 117 13.55 4.32 -0.15
N GLY A 118 14.37 3.73 0.71
CA GLY A 118 15.64 3.13 0.30
C GLY A 118 16.80 4.14 0.25
N ILE A 119 17.98 3.66 -0.15
CA ILE A 119 19.21 4.45 -0.20
C ILE A 119 19.48 4.81 -1.66
N ALA A 120 19.74 6.08 -1.93
CA ALA A 120 20.03 6.55 -3.28
C ALA A 120 21.23 5.82 -3.89
N GLY A 121 21.13 5.42 -5.16
CA GLY A 121 22.17 4.70 -5.89
C GLY A 121 22.24 3.19 -5.60
N ILE A 122 21.44 2.68 -4.65
CA ILE A 122 21.43 1.26 -4.30
C ILE A 122 20.22 0.57 -4.94
N GLU A 123 20.50 -0.45 -5.76
CA GLU A 123 19.46 -1.34 -6.28
C GLU A 123 18.97 -2.27 -5.17
N VAL A 124 17.68 -2.17 -4.83
CA VAL A 124 17.06 -3.03 -3.82
C VAL A 124 16.26 -4.11 -4.56
N ARG A 125 16.46 -5.39 -4.18
CA ARG A 125 15.82 -6.58 -4.79
C ARG A 125 14.94 -7.38 -3.82
N GLY A 126 13.97 -8.13 -4.36
CA GLY A 126 13.04 -8.99 -3.63
C GLY A 126 12.29 -8.28 -2.49
N ASP A 127 12.21 -8.96 -1.34
CA ASP A 127 11.49 -8.52 -0.12
C ASP A 127 12.09 -7.28 0.56
N LYS A 128 13.32 -6.88 0.21
CA LYS A 128 14.01 -5.77 0.88
C LYS A 128 13.52 -4.40 0.41
N ARG A 129 12.62 -4.37 -0.57
CA ARG A 129 12.21 -3.16 -1.29
C ARG A 129 11.11 -2.38 -0.57
N SER A 130 10.88 -1.15 -1.04
CA SER A 130 9.83 -0.29 -0.52
C SER A 130 8.46 -0.94 -0.77
N ARG A 131 7.71 -1.22 0.31
CA ARG A 131 6.34 -1.78 0.26
C ARG A 131 5.32 -0.85 -0.41
N ILE A 132 5.72 0.36 -0.79
CA ILE A 132 4.88 1.31 -1.51
C ILE A 132 4.45 0.79 -2.90
N PHE A 133 5.23 -0.11 -3.50
CA PHE A 133 4.89 -0.70 -4.81
C PHE A 133 4.05 -1.98 -4.71
N ASP A 134 3.76 -2.45 -3.49
CA ASP A 134 2.92 -3.61 -3.20
C ASP A 134 1.53 -3.13 -2.78
N CYS A 135 0.50 -3.61 -3.47
CA CYS A 135 -0.89 -3.36 -3.12
C CYS A 135 -1.39 -4.53 -2.25
N PRO A 136 -1.75 -4.30 -0.96
CA PRO A 136 -2.21 -5.38 -0.07
C PRO A 136 -3.48 -6.11 -0.51
N SER A 137 -4.19 -5.59 -1.51
CA SER A 137 -5.34 -6.23 -2.16
C SER A 137 -4.96 -7.11 -3.35
N ARG A 138 -3.67 -7.29 -3.67
CA ARG A 138 -3.22 -8.15 -4.77
C ARG A 138 -3.75 -9.58 -4.65
N LEU A 139 -4.02 -10.18 -5.79
CA LEU A 139 -4.42 -11.58 -5.89
C LEU A 139 -3.22 -12.46 -5.48
N SER A 140 -3.46 -13.49 -4.67
CA SER A 140 -2.40 -14.43 -4.28
C SER A 140 -1.79 -15.09 -5.52
N GLY A 141 -0.46 -15.08 -5.65
CA GLY A 141 0.25 -15.63 -6.80
C GLY A 141 0.43 -14.65 -7.97
N ALA A 142 -0.02 -13.39 -7.82
CA ALA A 142 0.40 -12.31 -8.72
C ALA A 142 1.92 -12.08 -8.58
N TRP A 143 2.67 -12.35 -9.66
CA TRP A 143 4.10 -12.08 -9.92
C TRP A 143 4.91 -11.60 -8.71
N ASP A 144 5.36 -12.55 -7.90
CA ASP A 144 6.33 -12.31 -6.82
C ASP A 144 7.67 -12.90 -7.27
N SER A 145 8.51 -12.07 -7.89
CA SER A 145 9.82 -12.50 -8.39
C SER A 145 10.86 -11.40 -8.19
N ASP A 146 12.13 -11.79 -8.14
CA ASP A 146 13.24 -10.85 -7.97
C ASP A 146 13.34 -9.80 -9.09
N VAL A 147 12.63 -9.97 -10.22
CA VAL A 147 12.73 -9.12 -11.43
C VAL A 147 11.45 -8.35 -11.80
N ASN A 148 10.24 -8.89 -11.58
CA ASN A 148 8.96 -8.20 -11.84
C ASN A 148 7.96 -8.41 -10.69
N TRP A 149 7.53 -7.32 -10.01
CA TRP A 149 6.96 -7.43 -8.64
C TRP A 149 6.21 -6.17 -8.13
N GLY A 150 5.85 -5.23 -9.01
CA GLY A 150 5.04 -4.06 -8.61
C GLY A 150 3.60 -4.20 -9.09
N ASP A 151 2.64 -3.90 -8.21
CA ASP A 151 1.21 -3.96 -8.52
C ASP A 151 0.72 -2.69 -9.24
N TYR A 152 1.61 -1.72 -9.48
CA TYR A 152 1.32 -0.47 -10.17
C TYR A 152 2.02 -0.40 -11.51
N TYR A 153 1.24 -0.22 -12.56
CA TYR A 153 1.68 -0.04 -13.92
C TYR A 153 1.99 1.44 -14.18
N TYR A 154 3.16 1.74 -14.73
CA TYR A 154 3.50 3.09 -15.17
C TYR A 154 3.07 3.30 -16.62
N ASN A 155 2.24 4.29 -16.90
CA ASN A 155 1.59 4.46 -18.20
C ASN A 155 2.57 4.81 -19.35
N PHE A 156 3.75 5.34 -19.03
CA PHE A 156 4.78 5.70 -20.01
C PHE A 156 5.78 4.56 -20.29
N THR A 157 5.38 3.30 -20.05
CA THR A 157 6.18 2.06 -20.23
C THR A 157 6.43 1.67 -21.68
N PHE A 158 5.68 2.21 -22.65
CA PHE A 158 5.78 1.80 -24.07
C PHE A 158 6.18 2.91 -25.03
N THR A 159 6.55 4.10 -24.54
CA THR A 159 7.32 5.03 -25.37
C THR A 159 8.61 4.32 -25.79
N ARG A 160 8.82 4.09 -27.09
CA ARG A 160 10.08 3.48 -27.55
C ARG A 160 11.23 4.32 -27.03
N TYR A 161 12.38 3.70 -26.79
CA TYR A 161 13.62 4.40 -26.40
C TYR A 161 13.95 5.58 -27.33
N THR A 162 13.48 5.52 -28.59
CA THR A 162 13.60 6.52 -29.64
C THR A 162 12.57 7.65 -29.58
N ASP A 163 11.38 7.42 -29.03
CA ASP A 163 10.25 8.35 -29.14
C ASP A 163 10.23 9.36 -27.99
N ALA A 164 10.85 9.00 -26.86
CA ALA A 164 11.06 9.88 -25.71
C ALA A 164 12.42 9.60 -25.03
N PRO A 165 13.55 9.94 -25.66
CA PRO A 165 14.90 9.58 -25.21
C PRO A 165 15.30 10.18 -23.85
N GLN A 166 14.47 11.06 -23.29
CA GLN A 166 14.70 11.70 -21.99
C GLN A 166 13.43 11.63 -21.11
N GLY A 167 12.48 10.72 -21.38
CA GLY A 167 11.20 10.64 -20.65
C GLY A 167 10.18 11.72 -21.09
N ALA A 168 8.94 11.60 -20.60
CA ALA A 168 7.87 12.54 -20.90
C ALA A 168 8.04 13.83 -20.08
N LEU A 169 7.80 14.98 -20.72
CA LEU A 169 7.82 16.28 -20.05
C LEU A 169 6.50 16.48 -19.30
N LEU A 170 6.56 16.83 -18.02
CA LEU A 170 5.40 17.07 -17.17
C LEU A 170 4.40 18.06 -17.79
N HIS A 171 4.90 19.11 -18.44
CA HIS A 171 4.08 20.16 -19.06
C HIS A 171 3.45 19.77 -20.41
N ASN A 172 3.86 18.65 -21.01
CA ASN A 172 3.29 18.13 -22.26
C ASN A 172 2.23 17.04 -22.01
N ILE A 173 1.90 16.77 -20.75
CA ILE A 173 0.92 15.76 -20.34
C ILE A 173 -0.37 16.49 -20.02
N ASP A 174 -1.44 16.09 -20.68
CA ASP A 174 -2.76 16.68 -20.42
C ASP A 174 -3.20 16.37 -18.98
N PRO A 175 -3.90 17.29 -18.28
CA PRO A 175 -4.43 17.06 -16.94
C PRO A 175 -5.31 15.80 -16.80
N GLY A 176 -5.89 15.34 -17.91
CA GLY A 176 -6.73 14.14 -17.98
C GLY A 176 -5.96 12.84 -18.21
N GLN A 177 -4.64 12.88 -18.37
CA GLN A 177 -3.83 11.71 -18.72
C GLN A 177 -3.42 10.92 -17.48
N ALA A 178 -3.53 9.60 -17.57
CA ALA A 178 -3.10 8.69 -16.52
C ALA A 178 -1.58 8.56 -16.48
N ILE A 179 -0.99 8.60 -15.28
CA ILE A 179 0.44 8.34 -15.08
C ILE A 179 0.70 6.91 -14.63
N ALA A 180 -0.11 6.41 -13.70
CA ALA A 180 0.06 5.07 -13.14
C ALA A 180 -1.29 4.48 -12.75
N PHE A 181 -1.39 3.15 -12.71
CA PHE A 181 -2.63 2.49 -12.34
C PHE A 181 -2.37 1.10 -11.75
N ASP A 182 -3.26 0.61 -10.87
CA ASP A 182 -3.09 -0.71 -10.26
C ASP A 182 -3.51 -1.87 -11.17
N PHE A 183 -2.68 -2.91 -11.24
CA PHE A 183 -2.92 -4.02 -12.15
C PHE A 183 -2.04 -5.25 -11.93
N VAL A 184 -2.58 -6.43 -12.24
CA VAL A 184 -1.80 -7.68 -12.26
C VAL A 184 -1.33 -8.00 -13.69
N PRO A 185 -0.01 -8.10 -13.93
CA PRO A 185 0.60 -8.36 -15.24
C PRO A 185 0.12 -9.61 -15.99
N ALA A 186 -0.15 -10.71 -15.26
CA ALA A 186 -0.30 -12.05 -15.84
C ALA A 186 -1.49 -12.18 -16.81
N ALA A 187 -2.56 -11.42 -16.56
CA ALA A 187 -3.84 -11.58 -17.25
C ALA A 187 -4.55 -10.25 -17.49
N LEU A 188 -3.86 -9.13 -17.29
CA LEU A 188 -4.49 -7.82 -17.31
C LEU A 188 -5.67 -7.68 -16.37
N THR A 189 -5.54 -8.29 -15.20
CA THR A 189 -6.61 -8.31 -14.24
C THR A 189 -6.42 -7.14 -13.28
N PRO A 190 -7.44 -6.29 -13.12
CA PRO A 190 -7.46 -5.32 -12.04
C PRO A 190 -7.10 -5.96 -10.69
N VAL A 191 -6.38 -5.22 -9.86
CA VAL A 191 -6.03 -5.69 -8.51
C VAL A 191 -7.26 -5.75 -7.59
N HIS A 192 -8.38 -5.14 -7.97
CA HIS A 192 -9.60 -5.10 -7.16
C HIS A 192 -10.80 -5.82 -7.84
N ASP A 193 -11.56 -6.60 -7.04
CA ASP A 193 -12.82 -7.27 -7.46
C ASP A 193 -14.06 -6.72 -6.67
N ARG A 194 -15.32 -6.91 -7.11
CA ARG A 194 -15.92 -7.97 -7.97
C ARG A 194 -16.48 -7.61 -9.36
N GLU A 195 -16.62 -6.34 -9.74
CA GLU A 195 -17.06 -5.96 -11.11
C GLU A 195 -15.97 -5.20 -11.90
N SER A 196 -14.70 -5.45 -11.52
CA SER A 196 -13.46 -4.99 -12.17
C SER A 196 -13.25 -3.47 -12.11
N SER A 197 -12.72 -3.01 -10.98
CA SER A 197 -12.28 -1.62 -10.80
C SER A 197 -10.76 -1.50 -10.73
N VAL A 198 -10.18 -0.47 -11.32
CA VAL A 198 -8.75 -0.10 -11.24
C VAL A 198 -8.61 1.27 -10.61
N ASN A 199 -7.63 1.48 -9.74
CA ASN A 199 -7.27 2.84 -9.35
C ASN A 199 -6.28 3.42 -10.36
N VAL A 200 -6.58 4.63 -10.82
CA VAL A 200 -5.78 5.38 -11.77
C VAL A 200 -5.30 6.66 -11.12
N LEU A 201 -4.00 6.89 -11.19
CA LEU A 201 -3.32 8.12 -10.85
C LEU A 201 -3.27 9.04 -12.07
N TYR A 202 -3.70 10.27 -11.88
CA TYR A 202 -3.61 11.33 -12.87
C TYR A 202 -2.48 12.30 -12.55
N ILE A 203 -2.07 13.09 -13.54
CA ILE A 203 -1.00 14.09 -13.43
C ILE A 203 -1.24 15.16 -12.36
N ASP A 204 -2.51 15.44 -12.06
CA ASP A 204 -2.92 16.34 -10.98
C ASP A 204 -2.72 15.72 -9.57
N GLY A 205 -2.22 14.49 -9.49
CA GLY A 205 -2.05 13.73 -8.25
C GLY A 205 -3.34 13.05 -7.77
N SER A 206 -4.47 13.26 -8.44
CA SER A 206 -5.73 12.62 -8.05
C SER A 206 -5.70 11.12 -8.37
N VAL A 207 -6.21 10.33 -7.45
CA VAL A 207 -6.42 8.89 -7.65
C VAL A 207 -7.91 8.63 -7.77
N LYS A 208 -8.34 7.98 -8.85
CA LYS A 208 -9.75 7.64 -9.08
C LYS A 208 -9.90 6.15 -9.35
N ALA A 209 -10.90 5.53 -8.72
CA ALA A 209 -11.31 4.17 -9.03
C ALA A 209 -12.21 4.19 -10.28
N LEU A 210 -11.83 3.45 -11.33
CA LEU A 210 -12.58 3.29 -12.58
C LEU A 210 -13.07 1.86 -12.73
N THR A 211 -14.34 1.67 -13.10
CA THR A 211 -14.99 0.37 -13.33
C THR A 211 -14.89 -0.08 -14.79
N LYS A 212 -14.95 -1.41 -15.04
CA LYS A 212 -14.67 -2.05 -16.35
C LYS A 212 -15.44 -1.47 -17.55
N ASP A 213 -16.64 -0.95 -17.34
CA ASP A 213 -17.45 -0.28 -18.35
C ASP A 213 -16.80 0.98 -18.94
N LYS A 214 -15.86 1.59 -18.19
CA LYS A 214 -15.07 2.75 -18.64
C LYS A 214 -13.83 2.35 -19.46
N PHE A 215 -13.49 1.06 -19.52
CA PHE A 215 -12.31 0.54 -20.23
C PHE A 215 -12.67 0.28 -21.70
N LYS A 216 -12.98 1.35 -22.46
CA LYS A 216 -13.57 1.21 -23.79
C LYS A 216 -12.61 0.96 -24.96
N THR A 217 -11.31 0.71 -24.75
CA THR A 217 -10.36 0.62 -25.87
C THR A 217 -9.28 -0.46 -25.72
N THR A 218 -8.95 -1.07 -26.86
CA THR A 218 -7.97 -2.16 -27.08
C THR A 218 -6.53 -1.78 -26.74
N ASN A 219 -6.23 -0.50 -26.48
CA ASN A 219 -4.90 0.00 -26.15
C ASN A 219 -4.76 0.30 -24.65
N ARG A 220 -3.87 -0.43 -23.97
CA ARG A 220 -3.64 -0.41 -22.51
C ARG A 220 -3.09 0.92 -21.98
N ILE A 221 -2.55 1.76 -22.88
CA ILE A 221 -1.81 2.98 -22.52
C ILE A 221 -2.74 4.21 -22.45
N THR A 222 -3.80 4.22 -23.25
CA THR A 222 -4.70 5.39 -23.37
C THR A 222 -6.10 5.09 -22.86
N ALA A 223 -6.33 3.90 -22.31
CA ALA A 223 -7.65 3.45 -21.86
C ALA A 223 -8.19 4.23 -20.65
N PHE A 224 -7.36 5.08 -20.03
CA PHE A 224 -7.66 5.75 -18.76
C PHE A 224 -7.64 7.28 -18.86
N ASP A 225 -7.31 7.79 -20.04
CA ASP A 225 -7.27 9.22 -20.33
C ASP A 225 -8.70 9.73 -20.55
N LYS A 226 -8.99 10.94 -20.06
CA LYS A 226 -10.33 11.57 -20.15
C LYS A 226 -10.66 12.09 -21.54
#